data_AF-A0A832D2E1-F1
#
_entry.id   AF-A0A832D2E1-F1
#
_cell.length_a   1.000
_cell.length_b   1.000
_cell.length_c   1.000
_cell.angle_alpha   90.00
_cell.angle_beta   90.00
_cell.angle_gamma   90.00
#
_symmetry.space_group_name_H-M   'P 1'
#
loop_
_entity.id
_entity.type
_entity.pdbx_description
1 polymer ?
#
loop_
_entity_poly.entity_id
_entity_poly.type
_entity_poly.pdbx_seq_one_letter_code
_entity_poly.pdbx_strand_id
1 'polypeptide(L)'
;MKYLIFSEQDLEKLLNELKGIVKPVFRRYKNVEILAEGDNAILGKYKSIIFLISDSETLLIPIAKFEIALKTVDKGESFAHGKYRVGEVIEIETEFDKELFYDLLPALFSEIAITRAILRDCFLTQSHITEKVSKVKDLIKKEAKNLESYAIELAKERDAFFIVYSNFVAKVDEAEASIASARFFVEKLGGFIKEELAKLENSAKFAKKFAEECERVLREVENKFNMIYLQIEMERRREEFEIGKKTSAITAAAVVIEFVAVAYYSLKIWESYLPIEKLPKILSFSLLMTFTFSVVFLTEAIGSYLKEKKLKKLFLSSAILASMLALMIILPLYYQAVAEL
;
A
#
# COMPACT_ATOMS: atom_id res chain seq x y z
N MET A 1 -21.63 1.33 46.45
CA MET A 1 -22.16 1.81 45.16
C MET A 1 -21.29 1.34 44.00
N LYS A 2 -21.85 0.61 43.04
CA LYS A 2 -21.15 0.11 41.85
C LYS A 2 -21.62 0.89 40.61
N TYR A 3 -20.68 1.27 39.77
CA TYR A 3 -20.89 1.86 38.45
C TYR A 3 -20.60 0.78 37.41
N LEU A 4 -21.66 0.31 36.76
CA LEU A 4 -21.62 -0.73 35.74
C LEU A 4 -21.85 -0.06 34.38
N ILE A 5 -20.91 -0.21 33.46
CA ILE A 5 -20.93 0.43 32.15
C ILE A 5 -21.24 -0.60 31.07
N PHE A 6 -22.20 -0.31 30.21
CA PHE A 6 -22.73 -1.22 29.18
C PHE A 6 -22.80 -0.56 27.81
N SER A 7 -22.89 -1.40 26.78
CA SER A 7 -23.18 -0.95 25.41
C SER A 7 -24.63 -0.46 25.32
N GLU A 8 -24.92 0.50 24.44
CA GLU A 8 -26.29 0.90 24.11
C GLU A 8 -27.16 -0.26 23.62
N GLN A 9 -26.55 -1.29 23.02
CA GLN A 9 -27.26 -2.50 22.58
C GLN A 9 -27.86 -3.31 23.73
N ASP A 10 -27.35 -3.14 24.96
CA ASP A 10 -27.84 -3.85 26.14
C ASP A 10 -28.96 -3.12 26.87
N LEU A 11 -29.36 -1.92 26.41
CA LEU A 11 -30.36 -1.08 27.06
C LEU A 11 -31.69 -1.82 27.29
N GLU A 12 -32.23 -2.48 26.26
CA GLU A 12 -33.51 -3.19 26.37
C GLU A 12 -33.44 -4.34 27.38
N LYS A 13 -32.31 -5.07 27.40
CA LYS A 13 -32.10 -6.17 28.34
C LYS A 13 -31.99 -5.66 29.77
N LEU A 14 -31.26 -4.56 29.98
CA LEU A 14 -31.14 -3.89 31.27
C LEU A 14 -32.50 -3.39 31.78
N LEU A 15 -33.30 -2.78 30.91
CA LEU A 15 -34.65 -2.32 31.27
C LEU A 15 -35.57 -3.47 31.66
N ASN A 16 -35.46 -4.62 30.99
CA ASN A 16 -36.22 -5.82 31.34
C ASN A 16 -35.78 -6.41 32.69
N GLU A 17 -34.48 -6.42 32.98
CA GLU A 17 -33.93 -6.90 34.26
C GLU A 17 -34.31 -5.98 35.42
N LEU A 18 -34.33 -4.67 35.20
CA LEU A 18 -34.66 -3.67 36.22
C LEU A 18 -36.17 -3.40 36.36
N LYS A 19 -37.02 -4.17 35.67
CA LYS A 19 -38.47 -3.98 35.66
C LYS A 19 -39.05 -4.13 37.08
N GLY A 20 -39.70 -3.07 37.56
CA GLY A 20 -40.27 -3.01 38.91
C GLY A 20 -39.30 -2.54 39.99
N ILE A 21 -38.00 -2.43 39.68
CA ILE A 21 -36.96 -1.87 40.57
C ILE A 21 -36.78 -0.37 40.30
N VAL A 22 -36.77 0.02 39.03
CA VAL A 22 -36.61 1.43 38.61
C VAL A 22 -37.88 1.94 37.92
N LYS A 23 -38.14 3.24 38.04
CA LYS A 23 -39.21 3.96 37.33
C LYS A 23 -38.62 4.94 36.33
N PRO A 24 -39.27 5.15 35.16
CA PRO A 24 -38.79 6.14 34.19
C PRO A 24 -38.83 7.56 34.77
N VAL A 25 -37.74 8.33 34.61
CA VAL A 25 -37.62 9.71 35.12
C VAL A 25 -37.15 10.70 34.06
N PHE A 26 -36.35 10.27 33.07
CA PHE A 26 -35.87 11.10 31.95
C PHE A 26 -35.37 12.49 32.37
N ARG A 27 -34.33 12.55 33.22
CA ARG A 27 -33.71 13.80 33.68
C ARG A 27 -32.37 14.02 32.98
N ARG A 28 -32.20 15.16 32.33
CA ARG A 28 -30.93 15.54 31.68
C ARG A 28 -30.07 16.38 32.63
N TYR A 29 -28.85 15.92 32.85
CA TYR A 29 -27.77 16.67 33.50
C TYR A 29 -26.87 17.30 32.42
N LYS A 30 -25.78 17.93 32.83
CA LYS A 30 -24.89 18.66 31.92
C LYS A 30 -24.20 17.73 30.93
N ASN A 31 -23.77 16.55 31.38
CA ASN A 31 -23.02 15.59 30.57
C ASN A 31 -23.82 14.31 30.30
N VAL A 32 -24.70 13.89 31.22
CA VAL A 32 -25.45 12.64 31.11
C VAL A 32 -26.97 12.79 31.13
N GLU A 33 -27.67 11.73 30.75
CA GLU A 33 -29.13 11.62 30.82
C GLU A 33 -29.54 10.46 31.73
N ILE A 34 -30.30 10.71 32.78
CA ILE A 34 -30.88 9.68 33.64
C ILE A 34 -32.20 9.22 33.03
N LEU A 35 -32.28 7.95 32.65
CA LEU A 35 -33.44 7.34 32.00
C LEU A 35 -34.43 6.82 33.04
N ALA A 36 -33.94 6.14 34.08
CA ALA A 36 -34.76 5.57 35.14
C ALA A 36 -34.07 5.64 36.51
N GLU A 37 -34.87 5.79 37.56
CA GLU A 37 -34.42 5.95 38.96
C GLU A 37 -35.27 5.05 39.86
N GLY A 38 -34.64 4.41 40.82
CA GLY A 38 -35.25 3.63 41.90
C GLY A 38 -34.42 3.78 43.17
N ASP A 39 -34.90 3.22 44.29
CA ASP A 39 -34.31 3.48 45.62
C ASP A 39 -32.82 3.08 45.71
N ASN A 40 -32.41 2.03 45.00
CA ASN A 40 -31.05 1.50 45.02
C ASN A 40 -30.41 1.37 43.63
N ALA A 41 -31.03 1.94 42.59
CA ALA A 41 -30.57 1.78 41.22
C ALA A 41 -30.87 3.01 40.35
N ILE A 42 -29.90 3.44 39.56
CA ILE A 42 -30.04 4.57 38.63
C ILE A 42 -29.48 4.15 37.28
N LEU A 43 -30.33 4.18 36.27
CA LEU A 43 -29.98 3.89 34.89
C LEU A 43 -29.87 5.19 34.10
N GLY A 44 -28.72 5.42 33.48
CA GLY A 44 -28.49 6.59 32.67
C GLY A 44 -27.71 6.29 31.39
N LYS A 45 -27.56 7.33 30.58
CA LYS A 45 -26.94 7.30 29.27
C LYS A 45 -25.90 8.42 29.18
N TYR A 46 -24.75 8.09 28.61
CA TYR A 46 -23.71 9.02 28.23
C TYR A 46 -23.27 8.69 26.80
N LYS A 47 -23.51 9.60 25.84
CA LYS A 47 -23.30 9.35 24.41
C LYS A 47 -23.97 8.01 23.99
N SER A 48 -23.22 7.06 23.43
CA SER A 48 -23.66 5.73 23.00
C SER A 48 -23.45 4.64 24.06
N ILE A 49 -23.29 5.02 25.33
CA ILE A 49 -23.06 4.11 26.45
C ILE A 49 -24.16 4.26 27.50
N ILE A 50 -24.50 3.13 28.12
CA ILE A 50 -25.42 3.07 29.24
C ILE A 50 -24.62 2.83 30.52
N PHE A 51 -24.96 3.54 31.59
CA PHE A 51 -24.42 3.28 32.91
C PHE A 51 -25.54 2.93 33.89
N LEU A 52 -25.24 2.01 34.79
CA LEU A 52 -26.08 1.63 35.91
C LEU A 52 -25.30 1.87 37.19
N ILE A 53 -25.85 2.71 38.06
CA ILE A 53 -25.38 2.88 39.43
C ILE A 53 -26.26 2.00 40.31
N SER A 54 -25.70 1.01 40.99
CA SER A 54 -26.46 0.07 41.82
C SER A 54 -25.59 -0.50 42.94
N ASP A 55 -26.20 -0.91 44.04
CA ASP A 55 -25.52 -1.72 45.07
C ASP A 55 -25.59 -3.23 44.78
N SER A 56 -26.49 -3.66 43.90
CA SER A 56 -26.67 -5.05 43.49
C SER A 56 -25.92 -5.37 42.20
N GLU A 57 -25.56 -6.64 42.00
CA GLU A 57 -25.01 -7.11 40.72
C GLU A 57 -26.10 -7.35 39.69
N THR A 58 -25.73 -7.25 38.41
CA THR A 58 -26.58 -7.57 37.27
C THR A 58 -26.22 -8.92 36.69
N LEU A 59 -27.17 -9.59 36.05
CA LEU A 59 -26.95 -10.80 35.27
C LEU A 59 -26.17 -10.51 33.97
N LEU A 60 -26.29 -9.27 33.45
CA LEU A 60 -25.53 -8.83 32.28
C LEU A 60 -24.07 -8.51 32.64
N ILE A 61 -23.16 -8.86 31.74
CA ILE A 61 -21.72 -8.62 31.88
C ILE A 61 -21.42 -7.19 31.42
N PRO A 62 -20.97 -6.29 32.31
CA PRO A 62 -20.61 -4.93 31.92
C PRO A 62 -19.29 -4.89 31.15
N ILE A 63 -19.14 -3.87 30.30
CA ILE A 63 -17.87 -3.51 29.64
C ILE A 63 -16.84 -3.14 30.70
N ALA A 64 -17.27 -2.41 31.74
CA ALA A 64 -16.44 -2.04 32.87
C ALA A 64 -17.27 -1.92 34.16
N LYS A 65 -16.64 -2.27 35.29
CA LYS A 65 -17.18 -2.10 36.64
C LYS A 65 -16.24 -1.22 37.44
N PHE A 66 -16.78 -0.21 38.11
CA PHE A 66 -16.07 0.63 39.07
C PHE A 66 -16.83 0.60 40.39
N GLU A 67 -16.15 0.27 41.48
CA GLU A 67 -16.78 0.21 42.80
C GLU A 67 -16.36 1.41 43.62
N ILE A 68 -17.33 2.11 44.21
CA ILE A 68 -17.12 3.30 45.02
C ILE A 68 -17.64 3.08 46.44
N ALA A 69 -16.79 3.41 47.41
CA ALA A 69 -17.11 3.42 48.83
C ALA A 69 -16.95 4.82 49.42
N LEU A 70 -18.02 5.33 50.03
CA LEU A 70 -18.01 6.61 50.76
C LEU A 70 -17.53 6.37 52.19
N LYS A 71 -16.32 6.82 52.53
CA LYS A 71 -15.74 6.68 53.87
C LYS A 71 -14.58 7.65 54.07
N THR A 72 -14.18 7.84 55.32
CA THR A 72 -13.00 8.64 55.69
C THR A 72 -11.72 8.02 55.12
N VAL A 73 -10.85 8.85 54.54
CA VAL A 73 -9.61 8.41 53.87
C VAL A 73 -8.38 9.04 54.54
N ASP A 74 -7.69 8.26 55.39
CA ASP A 74 -6.54 8.74 56.17
C ASP A 74 -5.31 9.13 55.32
N LYS A 75 -5.10 8.46 54.17
CA LYS A 75 -3.97 8.67 53.24
C LYS A 75 -4.46 8.72 51.79
N GLY A 76 -5.30 9.70 51.51
CA GLY A 76 -5.89 9.93 50.18
C GLY A 76 -5.25 11.10 49.44
N GLU A 77 -5.36 11.08 48.12
CA GLU A 77 -5.10 12.24 47.29
C GLU A 77 -6.27 13.21 47.37
N SER A 78 -5.97 14.52 47.31
CA SER A 78 -7.02 15.54 47.28
C SER A 78 -7.53 15.73 45.85
N PHE A 79 -8.82 15.98 45.72
CA PHE A 79 -9.48 16.33 44.46
C PHE A 79 -10.54 17.42 44.74
N ALA A 80 -11.21 17.95 43.71
CA ALA A 80 -12.06 19.14 43.85
C ALA A 80 -13.21 19.02 44.87
N HIS A 81 -13.70 17.80 45.13
CA HIS A 81 -14.83 17.56 46.04
C HIS A 81 -14.41 16.86 47.35
N GLY A 82 -13.11 16.63 47.61
CA GLY A 82 -12.68 15.98 48.84
C GLY A 82 -11.37 15.21 48.72
N LYS A 83 -11.30 14.01 49.31
CA LYS A 83 -10.15 13.11 49.19
C LYS A 83 -10.55 11.77 48.60
N TYR A 84 -9.63 11.13 47.89
CA TYR A 84 -9.87 9.81 47.32
C TYR A 84 -8.64 8.90 47.43
N ARG A 85 -8.87 7.60 47.43
CA ARG A 85 -7.83 6.57 47.35
C ARG A 85 -8.26 5.48 46.38
N VAL A 86 -7.39 5.14 45.45
CA VAL A 86 -7.65 4.12 44.43
C VAL A 86 -7.01 2.79 44.88
N GLY A 87 -7.85 1.77 45.05
CA GLY A 87 -7.45 0.36 45.24
C GLY A 87 -8.30 -0.55 44.36
N GLU A 88 -8.70 -1.71 44.88
CA GLU A 88 -9.75 -2.54 44.24
C GLU A 88 -11.10 -1.83 44.23
N VAL A 89 -11.35 -1.02 45.26
CA VAL A 89 -12.48 -0.11 45.39
C VAL A 89 -11.95 1.31 45.42
N ILE A 90 -12.66 2.24 44.78
CA ILE A 90 -12.35 3.67 44.82
C ILE A 90 -13.02 4.24 46.07
N GLU A 91 -12.20 4.64 47.03
CA GLU A 91 -12.67 5.19 48.28
C GLU A 91 -12.72 6.71 48.16
N ILE A 92 -13.84 7.33 48.51
CA ILE A 92 -14.04 8.78 48.40
C ILE A 92 -14.54 9.32 49.73
N GLU A 93 -13.83 10.32 50.27
CA GLU A 93 -14.25 11.13 51.41
C GLU A 93 -14.84 12.44 50.86
N THR A 94 -16.17 12.49 50.79
CA THR A 94 -16.94 13.66 50.35
C THR A 94 -18.38 13.56 50.84
N GLU A 95 -19.10 14.67 50.84
CA GLU A 95 -20.55 14.67 51.02
C GLU A 95 -21.23 14.21 49.73
N PHE A 96 -22.40 13.56 49.85
CA PHE A 96 -23.11 13.09 48.69
C PHE A 96 -23.66 14.27 47.86
N ASP A 97 -23.08 14.48 46.68
CA ASP A 97 -23.50 15.48 45.71
C ASP A 97 -23.99 14.83 44.41
N LYS A 98 -25.22 15.18 43.99
CA LYS A 98 -25.81 14.65 42.76
C LYS A 98 -25.03 15.06 41.51
N GLU A 99 -24.42 16.25 41.47
CA GLU A 99 -23.61 16.66 40.30
C GLU A 99 -22.36 15.77 40.17
N LEU A 100 -21.70 15.48 41.29
CA LEU A 100 -20.56 14.54 41.31
C LEU A 100 -20.99 13.12 40.94
N PHE A 101 -21.93 12.53 41.69
CA PHE A 101 -22.22 11.09 41.62
C PHE A 101 -23.11 10.69 40.45
N TYR A 102 -23.98 11.59 39.96
CA TYR A 102 -24.92 11.29 38.87
C TYR A 102 -24.56 11.95 37.54
N ASP A 103 -23.59 12.87 37.48
CA ASP A 103 -23.18 13.52 36.22
C ASP A 103 -21.68 13.35 35.92
N LEU A 104 -20.80 13.88 36.77
CA LEU A 104 -19.36 13.91 36.49
C LEU A 104 -18.70 12.51 36.55
N LEU A 105 -18.96 11.75 37.61
CA LEU A 105 -18.37 10.41 37.78
C LEU A 105 -18.86 9.41 36.72
N PRO A 106 -20.17 9.28 36.42
CA PRO A 106 -20.62 8.44 35.32
C PRO A 106 -19.98 8.81 33.99
N ALA A 107 -19.92 10.11 33.65
CA ALA A 107 -19.30 10.55 32.40
C ALA A 107 -17.82 10.17 32.31
N LEU A 108 -17.05 10.40 33.39
CA LEU A 108 -15.64 10.01 33.47
C LEU A 108 -15.46 8.49 33.32
N PHE A 109 -16.22 7.69 34.09
CA PHE A 109 -16.10 6.23 34.04
C PHE A 109 -16.53 5.65 32.69
N SER A 110 -17.52 6.26 32.03
CA SER A 110 -17.90 5.90 30.67
C SER A 110 -16.75 6.18 29.68
N GLU A 111 -16.11 7.35 29.71
CA GLU A 111 -14.96 7.63 28.83
C GLU A 111 -13.77 6.70 29.10
N ILE A 112 -13.48 6.39 30.36
CA ILE A 112 -12.45 5.41 30.72
C ILE A 112 -12.81 4.02 30.16
N ALA A 113 -14.06 3.59 30.29
CA ALA A 113 -14.53 2.30 29.78
C ALA A 113 -14.46 2.21 28.25
N ILE A 114 -14.91 3.25 27.55
CA ILE A 114 -14.83 3.37 26.08
C ILE A 114 -13.37 3.23 25.65
N THR A 115 -12.49 4.05 26.23
CA THR A 115 -11.07 4.04 25.92
C THR A 115 -10.44 2.66 26.13
N ARG A 116 -10.72 2.01 27.26
CA ARG A 116 -10.21 0.67 27.55
C ARG A 116 -10.69 -0.37 26.54
N ALA A 117 -11.97 -0.32 26.16
CA ALA A 117 -12.54 -1.24 25.19
C ALA A 117 -11.89 -1.06 23.81
N ILE A 118 -11.81 0.18 23.33
CA ILE A 118 -11.19 0.49 22.02
C ILE A 118 -9.72 0.11 22.00
N LEU A 119 -8.95 0.45 23.04
CA LEU A 119 -7.53 0.10 23.10
C LEU A 119 -7.32 -1.41 23.15
N ARG A 120 -8.13 -2.15 23.90
CA ARG A 120 -8.09 -3.62 23.91
C ARG A 120 -8.34 -4.19 22.51
N ASP A 121 -9.34 -3.67 21.81
CA ASP A 121 -9.64 -4.02 20.42
C ASP A 121 -8.46 -3.72 19.49
N CYS A 122 -7.83 -2.56 19.65
CA CYS A 122 -6.62 -2.20 18.91
C CYS A 122 -5.52 -3.23 19.15
N PHE A 123 -5.19 -3.57 20.40
CA PHE A 123 -4.15 -4.56 20.72
C PHE A 123 -4.46 -5.96 20.17
N LEU A 124 -5.73 -6.39 20.16
CA LEU A 124 -6.13 -7.64 19.52
C LEU A 124 -5.93 -7.59 18.00
N THR A 125 -6.30 -6.46 17.38
CA THR A 125 -6.19 -6.24 15.93
C THR A 125 -4.73 -6.13 15.47
N GLN A 126 -3.82 -5.65 16.32
CA GLN A 126 -2.39 -5.55 16.01
C GLN A 126 -1.79 -6.89 15.57
N SER A 127 -2.22 -8.01 16.16
CA SER A 127 -1.72 -9.34 15.78
C SER A 127 -2.03 -9.67 14.31
N HIS A 128 -3.26 -9.41 13.88
CA HIS A 128 -3.71 -9.60 12.50
C HIS A 128 -3.00 -8.64 11.52
N ILE A 129 -2.80 -7.38 11.91
CA ILE A 129 -2.06 -6.41 11.10
C ILE A 129 -0.61 -6.85 10.93
N THR A 130 0.02 -7.34 11.99
CA THR A 130 1.41 -7.79 11.97
C THR A 130 1.63 -8.92 10.96
N GLU A 131 0.69 -9.87 10.90
CA GLU A 131 0.73 -10.95 9.89
C GLU A 131 0.67 -10.40 8.46
N LYS A 132 -0.24 -9.44 8.21
CA LYS A 132 -0.38 -8.79 6.89
C LYS A 132 0.86 -7.97 6.53
N VAL A 133 1.40 -7.22 7.49
CA VAL A 133 2.64 -6.46 7.34
C VAL A 133 3.81 -7.38 7.00
N SER A 134 3.93 -8.55 7.63
CA SER A 134 4.98 -9.52 7.31
C SER A 134 4.88 -9.99 5.85
N LYS A 135 3.69 -10.38 5.40
CA LYS A 135 3.45 -10.81 4.01
C LYS A 135 3.84 -9.74 3.00
N VAL A 136 3.46 -8.49 3.27
CA VAL A 136 3.82 -7.34 2.43
C VAL A 136 5.33 -7.10 2.44
N LYS A 137 5.99 -7.12 3.61
CA LYS A 137 7.44 -6.96 3.73
C LYS A 137 8.21 -8.05 2.98
N ASP A 138 7.74 -9.29 3.04
CA ASP A 138 8.35 -10.41 2.32
C ASP A 138 8.21 -10.23 0.80
N LEU A 139 7.05 -9.77 0.33
CA LEU A 139 6.87 -9.42 -1.07
C LEU A 139 7.80 -8.30 -1.49
N ILE A 140 7.92 -7.19 -0.74
CA ILE A 140 8.80 -6.06 -1.08
C ILE A 140 10.25 -6.51 -1.31
N LYS A 141 10.75 -7.46 -0.51
CA LYS A 141 12.12 -8.00 -0.59
C LYS A 141 12.33 -8.96 -1.76
N LYS A 142 11.27 -9.52 -2.34
CA LYS A 142 11.34 -10.47 -3.46
C LYS A 142 11.82 -9.76 -4.73
N GLU A 143 12.76 -10.39 -5.43
CA GLU A 143 13.09 -10.05 -6.82
C GLU A 143 12.22 -10.90 -7.76
N ALA A 144 11.45 -10.25 -8.61
CA ALA A 144 10.54 -10.91 -9.53
C ALA A 144 11.00 -10.73 -10.98
N LYS A 145 10.99 -11.83 -11.75
CA LYS A 145 11.29 -11.82 -13.19
C LYS A 145 10.12 -11.32 -14.04
N ASN A 146 8.88 -11.50 -13.57
CA ASN A 146 7.68 -10.97 -14.21
C ASN A 146 7.13 -9.83 -13.35
N LEU A 147 7.40 -8.61 -13.80
CA LEU A 147 7.09 -7.38 -13.08
C LEU A 147 5.59 -7.11 -12.98
N GLU A 148 4.82 -7.44 -14.02
CA GLU A 148 3.37 -7.23 -14.05
C GLU A 148 2.64 -8.13 -13.05
N SER A 149 2.92 -9.43 -13.09
CA SER A 149 2.33 -10.41 -12.16
C SER A 149 2.68 -10.08 -10.71
N TYR A 150 3.93 -9.66 -10.48
CA TYR A 150 4.39 -9.24 -9.17
C TYR A 150 3.72 -7.95 -8.68
N ALA A 151 3.49 -6.97 -9.56
CA ALA A 151 2.75 -5.75 -9.22
C ALA A 151 1.31 -6.07 -8.80
N ILE A 152 0.63 -7.00 -9.49
CA ILE A 152 -0.73 -7.45 -9.15
C ILE A 152 -0.74 -8.15 -7.79
N GLU A 153 0.22 -9.04 -7.53
CA GLU A 153 0.35 -9.74 -6.24
C GLU A 153 0.57 -8.74 -5.08
N LEU A 154 1.49 -7.78 -5.27
CA LEU A 154 1.77 -6.74 -4.28
C LEU A 154 0.56 -5.83 -4.05
N ALA A 155 -0.20 -5.50 -5.09
CA ALA A 155 -1.38 -4.63 -4.98
C ALA A 155 -2.48 -5.29 -4.15
N LYS A 156 -2.72 -6.59 -4.38
CA LYS A 156 -3.71 -7.36 -3.63
C LYS A 156 -3.39 -7.40 -2.14
N GLU A 157 -2.14 -7.68 -1.78
CA GLU A 157 -1.73 -7.73 -0.37
C GLU A 157 -1.69 -6.33 0.27
N ARG A 158 -1.28 -5.29 -0.50
CA ARG A 158 -1.38 -3.88 -0.05
C ARG A 158 -2.82 -3.51 0.29
N ASP A 159 -3.78 -3.82 -0.57
CA ASP A 159 -5.18 -3.41 -0.37
C ASP A 159 -5.79 -4.13 0.84
N ALA A 160 -5.50 -5.43 0.99
CA ALA A 160 -5.91 -6.19 2.15
C ALA A 160 -5.31 -5.64 3.47
N PHE A 161 -4.04 -5.23 3.44
CA PHE A 161 -3.39 -4.57 4.58
C PHE A 161 -4.00 -3.20 4.86
N PHE A 162 -4.20 -2.37 3.84
CA PHE A 162 -4.71 -1.00 3.96
C PHE A 162 -6.10 -0.95 4.59
N ILE A 163 -7.00 -1.85 4.22
CA ILE A 163 -8.37 -1.92 4.80
C ILE A 163 -8.31 -2.12 6.32
N VAL A 164 -7.51 -3.09 6.79
CA VAL A 164 -7.40 -3.39 8.22
C VAL A 164 -6.67 -2.26 8.95
N TYR A 165 -5.62 -1.72 8.35
CA TYR A 165 -4.86 -0.59 8.89
C TYR A 165 -5.72 0.68 9.04
N SER A 166 -6.53 1.03 8.03
CA SER A 166 -7.39 2.22 8.08
C SER A 166 -8.42 2.13 9.21
N ASN A 167 -9.03 0.96 9.40
CA ASN A 167 -9.92 0.73 10.55
C ASN A 167 -9.19 0.82 11.89
N PHE A 168 -7.95 0.35 11.96
CA PHE A 168 -7.12 0.47 13.17
C PHE A 168 -6.80 1.92 13.50
N VAL A 169 -6.41 2.73 12.52
CA VAL A 169 -6.15 4.17 12.71
C VAL A 169 -7.40 4.89 13.22
N ALA A 170 -8.55 4.64 12.60
CA ALA A 170 -9.81 5.23 13.04
C ALA A 170 -10.14 4.91 14.51
N LYS A 171 -9.88 3.66 14.95
CA LYS A 171 -10.03 3.27 16.37
C LYS A 171 -9.01 3.98 17.28
N VAL A 172 -7.77 4.15 16.83
CA VAL A 172 -6.76 4.90 17.61
C VAL A 172 -7.18 6.35 17.79
N ASP A 173 -7.68 6.99 16.74
CA ASP A 173 -8.17 8.38 16.81
C ASP A 173 -9.40 8.51 17.72
N GLU A 174 -10.31 7.54 17.68
CA GLU A 174 -11.46 7.47 18.59
C GLU A 174 -11.01 7.32 20.05
N ALA A 175 -10.01 6.49 20.33
CA ALA A 175 -9.41 6.37 21.65
C ALA A 175 -8.75 7.68 22.11
N GLU A 176 -8.02 8.40 21.23
CA GLU A 176 -7.43 9.69 21.57
C GLU A 176 -8.51 10.75 21.88
N ALA A 177 -9.62 10.78 21.14
CA ALA A 177 -10.74 11.68 21.39
C ALA A 177 -11.46 11.36 22.73
N SER A 178 -11.63 10.08 23.03
CA SER A 178 -12.18 9.60 24.30
C SER A 178 -11.26 9.95 25.48
N ILE A 179 -9.94 9.79 25.33
CA ILE A 179 -8.92 10.21 26.31
C ILE A 179 -8.97 11.71 26.54
N ALA A 180 -9.08 12.52 25.49
CA ALA A 180 -9.19 13.98 25.63
C ALA A 180 -10.46 14.37 26.41
N SER A 181 -11.57 13.67 26.17
CA SER A 181 -12.82 13.85 26.91
C SER A 181 -12.68 13.44 28.38
N ALA A 182 -12.03 12.30 28.65
CA ALA A 182 -11.71 11.86 30.02
C ALA A 182 -10.81 12.89 30.74
N ARG A 183 -9.80 13.42 30.06
CA ARG A 183 -8.89 14.44 30.61
C ARG A 183 -9.65 15.68 31.08
N PHE A 184 -10.61 16.14 30.29
CA PHE A 184 -11.47 17.27 30.68
C PHE A 184 -12.24 17.00 31.99
N PHE A 185 -12.75 15.78 32.19
CA PHE A 185 -13.42 15.43 33.45
C PHE A 185 -12.44 15.28 34.62
N VAL A 186 -11.27 14.69 34.39
CA VAL A 186 -10.21 14.58 35.42
C VAL A 186 -9.76 15.97 35.88
N GLU A 187 -9.55 16.91 34.95
CA GLU A 187 -9.17 18.29 35.26
C GLU A 187 -10.28 19.01 36.05
N LYS A 188 -11.54 18.87 35.64
CA LYS A 188 -12.69 19.41 36.38
C LYS A 188 -12.80 18.88 37.79
N LEU A 189 -12.51 17.60 37.98
CA LEU A 189 -12.51 16.95 39.28
C LEU A 189 -11.23 17.23 40.08
N GLY A 190 -10.32 18.09 39.62
CA GLY A 190 -9.11 18.44 40.35
C GLY A 190 -8.06 17.34 40.39
N GLY A 191 -7.97 16.52 39.34
CA GLY A 191 -6.97 15.46 39.20
C GLY A 191 -7.42 14.07 39.66
N PHE A 192 -8.73 13.85 39.84
CA PHE A 192 -9.29 12.57 40.26
C PHE A 192 -8.92 11.43 39.29
N ILE A 193 -8.22 10.40 39.80
CA ILE A 193 -7.77 9.22 39.03
C ILE A 193 -6.89 9.59 37.82
N LYS A 194 -6.06 10.63 37.96
CA LYS A 194 -5.11 11.04 36.91
C LYS A 194 -4.13 9.93 36.52
N GLU A 195 -3.77 9.04 37.43
CA GLU A 195 -2.84 7.92 37.17
C GLU A 195 -3.42 6.95 36.14
N GLU A 196 -4.72 6.68 36.22
CA GLU A 196 -5.38 5.75 35.31
C GLU A 196 -5.50 6.35 33.92
N LEU A 197 -5.81 7.65 33.83
CA LEU A 197 -5.76 8.38 32.57
C LEU A 197 -4.36 8.33 31.96
N ALA A 198 -3.30 8.55 32.76
CA ALA A 198 -1.92 8.48 32.28
C ALA A 198 -1.55 7.08 31.75
N LYS A 199 -2.07 5.99 32.35
CA LYS A 199 -1.90 4.63 31.81
C LYS A 199 -2.56 4.48 30.44
N LEU A 200 -3.80 4.95 30.29
CA LEU A 200 -4.52 4.90 29.01
C LEU A 200 -3.83 5.73 27.93
N GLU A 201 -3.32 6.92 28.29
CA GLU A 201 -2.51 7.75 27.40
C GLU A 201 -1.24 7.03 26.93
N ASN A 202 -0.55 6.32 27.83
CA ASN A 202 0.62 5.54 27.47
C ASN A 202 0.25 4.36 26.55
N SER A 203 -0.85 3.66 26.82
CA SER A 203 -1.37 2.61 25.94
C SER A 203 -1.75 3.13 24.56
N ALA A 204 -2.40 4.29 24.46
CA ALA A 204 -2.71 4.94 23.19
C ALA A 204 -1.45 5.35 22.42
N LYS A 205 -0.41 5.87 23.12
CA LYS A 205 0.90 6.15 22.49
C LYS A 205 1.54 4.90 21.89
N PHE A 206 1.41 3.72 22.53
CA PHE A 206 1.90 2.47 21.94
C PHE A 206 1.12 2.10 20.67
N ALA A 207 -0.21 2.23 20.68
CA ALA A 207 -1.03 1.99 19.50
C ALA A 207 -0.69 2.95 18.35
N LYS A 208 -0.45 4.23 18.65
CA LYS A 208 -0.01 5.25 17.70
C LYS A 208 1.35 4.92 17.06
N LYS A 209 2.34 4.56 17.88
CA LYS A 209 3.66 4.12 17.38
C LYS A 209 3.55 2.93 16.42
N PHE A 210 2.64 2.00 16.69
CA PHE A 210 2.38 0.89 15.77
C PHE A 210 1.73 1.35 14.46
N ALA A 211 0.80 2.32 14.51
CA ALA A 211 0.25 2.93 13.30
C ALA A 211 1.35 3.61 12.45
N GLU A 212 2.27 4.34 13.08
CA GLU A 212 3.43 4.97 12.41
C GLU A 212 4.37 3.92 11.76
N GLU A 213 4.57 2.77 12.39
CA GLU A 213 5.30 1.67 11.76
C GLU A 213 4.57 1.13 10.53
N CYS A 214 3.25 0.95 10.62
CA CYS A 214 2.42 0.50 9.49
C CYS A 214 2.47 1.51 8.33
N GLU A 215 2.43 2.82 8.61
CA GLU A 215 2.62 3.85 7.58
C GLU A 215 3.97 3.73 6.88
N ARG A 216 5.04 3.47 7.63
CA ARG A 216 6.37 3.29 7.04
C ARG A 216 6.37 2.14 6.03
N VAL A 217 5.71 1.04 6.37
CA VAL A 217 5.56 -0.11 5.46
C VAL A 217 4.76 0.27 4.21
N LEU A 218 3.66 1.03 4.35
CA LEU A 218 2.91 1.52 3.19
C LEU A 218 3.77 2.39 2.26
N ARG A 219 4.62 3.26 2.82
CA ARG A 219 5.57 4.06 2.02
C ARG A 219 6.63 3.19 1.33
N GLU A 220 7.10 2.13 1.99
CA GLU A 220 7.99 1.14 1.35
C GLU A 220 7.30 0.42 0.18
N VAL A 221 6.02 0.07 0.31
CA VAL A 221 5.21 -0.50 -0.78
C VAL A 221 5.09 0.49 -1.94
N GLU A 222 4.78 1.75 -1.67
CA GLU A 222 4.68 2.81 -2.69
C GLU A 222 6.00 2.98 -3.44
N ASN A 223 7.11 3.04 -2.72
CA ASN A 223 8.45 3.09 -3.32
C ASN A 223 8.72 1.87 -4.20
N LYS A 224 8.29 0.67 -3.77
CA LYS A 224 8.43 -0.55 -4.56
C LYS A 224 7.58 -0.50 -5.84
N PHE A 225 6.35 0.01 -5.78
CA PHE A 225 5.53 0.23 -6.97
C PHE A 225 6.19 1.19 -7.95
N ASN A 226 6.74 2.31 -7.46
CA ASN A 226 7.46 3.26 -8.31
C ASN A 226 8.68 2.60 -8.98
N MET A 227 9.43 1.76 -8.26
CA MET A 227 10.53 1.00 -8.86
C MET A 227 10.06 0.01 -9.92
N ILE A 228 8.99 -0.75 -9.66
CA ILE A 228 8.43 -1.70 -10.64
C ILE A 228 7.98 -0.95 -11.89
N TYR A 229 7.27 0.17 -11.73
CA TYR A 229 6.82 1.01 -12.84
C TYR A 229 7.99 1.49 -13.71
N LEU A 230 9.05 2.01 -13.08
CA LEU A 230 10.27 2.44 -13.78
C LEU A 230 10.95 1.28 -14.52
N GLN A 231 11.00 0.09 -13.92
CA GLN A 231 11.58 -1.10 -14.57
C GLN A 231 10.78 -1.53 -15.80
N ILE A 232 9.44 -1.54 -15.71
CA ILE A 232 8.56 -1.82 -16.85
C ILE A 232 8.76 -0.77 -17.95
N GLU A 233 8.86 0.52 -17.59
CA GLU A 233 9.09 1.60 -18.55
C GLU A 233 10.46 1.45 -19.24
N MET A 234 11.50 1.06 -18.50
CA MET A 234 12.82 0.79 -19.05
C MET A 234 12.84 -0.40 -20.02
N GLU A 235 12.16 -1.49 -19.67
CA GLU A 235 12.03 -2.66 -20.56
C GLU A 235 11.32 -2.27 -21.85
N ARG A 236 10.20 -1.53 -21.76
CA ARG A 236 9.48 -1.03 -22.92
C ARG A 236 10.32 -0.08 -23.79
N ARG A 237 11.04 0.89 -23.19
CA ARG A 237 11.93 1.78 -23.94
C ARG A 237 13.07 1.02 -24.62
N ARG A 238 13.57 -0.03 -23.99
CA ARG A 238 14.60 -0.90 -24.59
C ARG A 238 14.04 -1.64 -25.80
N GLU A 239 12.83 -2.20 -25.69
CA GLU A 239 12.14 -2.84 -26.83
C GLU A 239 11.89 -1.84 -27.97
N GLU A 240 11.37 -0.65 -27.66
CA GLU A 240 11.15 0.42 -28.65
C GLU A 240 12.46 0.85 -29.32
N PHE A 241 13.56 0.94 -28.58
CA PHE A 241 14.88 1.22 -29.12
C PHE A 241 15.39 0.09 -30.03
N GLU A 242 15.21 -1.17 -29.63
CA GLU A 242 15.58 -2.33 -30.45
C GLU A 242 14.77 -2.38 -31.75
N ILE A 243 13.47 -2.10 -31.69
CA ILE A 243 12.59 -1.97 -32.87
C ILE A 243 13.08 -0.81 -33.74
N GLY A 244 13.32 0.37 -33.17
CA GLY A 244 13.84 1.53 -33.90
C GLY A 244 15.19 1.27 -34.58
N LYS A 245 16.08 0.53 -33.92
CA LYS A 245 17.36 0.09 -34.50
C LYS A 245 17.15 -0.83 -35.70
N LYS A 246 16.21 -1.80 -35.60
CA LYS A 246 15.86 -2.70 -36.71
C LYS A 246 15.24 -1.92 -37.88
N THR A 247 14.30 -1.03 -37.61
CA THR A 247 13.64 -0.20 -38.63
C THR A 247 14.64 0.71 -39.34
N SER A 248 15.51 1.41 -38.60
CA SER A 248 16.56 2.26 -39.18
C SER A 248 17.53 1.47 -40.07
N ALA A 249 17.92 0.26 -39.67
CA ALA A 249 18.76 -0.61 -40.48
C ALA A 249 18.05 -1.03 -41.78
N ILE A 250 16.75 -1.34 -41.71
CA ILE A 250 15.93 -1.68 -42.88
C ILE A 250 15.80 -0.48 -43.82
N THR A 251 15.54 0.72 -43.31
CA THR A 251 15.46 1.95 -44.14
C THR A 251 16.80 2.23 -44.81
N ALA A 252 17.91 2.11 -44.09
CA ALA A 252 19.24 2.29 -44.67
C ALA A 252 19.52 1.26 -45.79
N ALA A 253 19.16 0.00 -45.57
CA ALA A 253 19.25 -1.03 -46.60
C ALA A 253 18.36 -0.71 -47.81
N ALA A 254 17.12 -0.26 -47.60
CA ALA A 254 16.21 0.15 -48.67
C ALA A 254 16.77 1.30 -49.50
N VAL A 255 17.33 2.35 -48.87
CA VAL A 255 17.98 3.47 -49.57
C VAL A 255 19.17 3.00 -50.40
N VAL A 256 20.00 2.08 -49.88
CA VAL A 256 21.11 1.52 -50.66
C VAL A 256 20.62 0.67 -51.81
N ILE A 257 19.59 -0.17 -51.61
CA ILE A 257 18.97 -0.94 -52.69
C ILE A 257 18.41 0.00 -53.76
N GLU A 258 17.71 1.06 -53.36
CA GLU A 258 17.16 2.07 -54.27
C GLU A 258 18.28 2.78 -55.02
N PHE A 259 19.34 3.21 -54.34
CA PHE A 259 20.50 3.82 -54.98
C PHE A 259 21.18 2.87 -55.98
N VAL A 260 21.40 1.61 -55.60
CA VAL A 260 21.98 0.61 -56.50
C VAL A 260 21.05 0.34 -57.66
N ALA A 261 19.75 0.20 -57.46
CA ALA A 261 18.79 0.00 -58.54
C ALA A 261 18.75 1.21 -59.49
N VAL A 262 18.69 2.43 -58.97
CA VAL A 262 18.71 3.66 -59.76
C VAL A 262 20.03 3.79 -60.51
N ALA A 263 21.18 3.56 -59.88
CA ALA A 263 22.48 3.57 -60.56
C ALA A 263 22.60 2.46 -61.62
N TYR A 264 22.11 1.26 -61.30
CA TYR A 264 22.09 0.10 -62.18
C TYR A 264 21.27 0.34 -63.45
N TYR A 265 20.06 0.90 -63.32
CA TYR A 265 19.17 1.16 -64.44
C TYR A 265 19.49 2.47 -65.18
N SER A 266 19.87 3.53 -64.46
CA SER A 266 20.06 4.86 -65.06
C SER A 266 21.40 5.02 -65.77
N LEU A 267 22.48 4.44 -65.22
CA LEU A 267 23.82 4.61 -65.79
C LEU A 267 24.21 3.52 -66.79
N LYS A 268 23.37 2.47 -66.96
CA LYS A 268 23.65 1.30 -67.83
C LYS A 268 25.04 0.69 -67.63
N ILE A 269 25.65 0.88 -66.45
CA ILE A 269 27.03 0.45 -66.16
C ILE A 269 27.19 -1.06 -66.36
N TRP A 270 26.13 -1.84 -66.17
CA TRP A 270 26.15 -3.29 -66.42
C TRP A 270 26.44 -3.65 -67.87
N GLU A 271 26.05 -2.84 -68.87
CA GLU A 271 26.39 -3.11 -70.27
C GLU A 271 27.91 -3.11 -70.49
N SER A 272 28.66 -2.37 -69.67
CA SER A 272 30.13 -2.30 -69.74
C SER A 272 30.83 -3.47 -69.05
N TYR A 273 30.24 -4.07 -68.02
CA TYR A 273 30.88 -5.13 -67.22
C TYR A 273 30.29 -6.52 -67.44
N LEU A 274 29.08 -6.62 -67.99
CA LEU A 274 28.35 -7.86 -68.18
C LEU A 274 27.52 -7.72 -69.46
N PRO A 275 28.11 -7.94 -70.65
CA PRO A 275 27.37 -7.92 -71.90
C PRO A 275 26.38 -9.10 -71.89
N ILE A 276 25.14 -8.82 -71.48
CA ILE A 276 24.07 -9.82 -71.28
C ILE A 276 23.81 -10.64 -72.56
N GLU A 277 24.15 -10.10 -73.73
CA GLU A 277 24.07 -10.81 -75.02
C GLU A 277 25.01 -12.01 -75.13
N LYS A 278 26.10 -12.06 -74.36
CA LYS A 278 27.17 -13.06 -74.49
C LYS A 278 27.15 -14.15 -73.40
N LEU A 279 26.21 -14.11 -72.47
CA LEU A 279 26.11 -15.05 -71.34
C LEU A 279 24.71 -15.70 -71.25
N PRO A 280 24.60 -16.95 -70.76
CA PRO A 280 23.30 -17.58 -70.52
C PRO A 280 22.46 -16.77 -69.53
N LYS A 281 21.19 -16.50 -69.88
CA LYS A 281 20.29 -15.63 -69.10
C LYS A 281 20.16 -16.02 -67.62
N ILE A 282 20.14 -17.33 -67.34
CA ILE A 282 20.04 -17.88 -65.97
C ILE A 282 21.28 -17.53 -65.13
N LEU A 283 22.46 -17.59 -65.74
CA LEU A 283 23.74 -17.36 -65.07
C LEU A 283 23.91 -15.86 -64.75
N SER A 284 23.57 -15.01 -65.71
CA SER A 284 23.53 -13.55 -65.54
C SER A 284 22.53 -13.13 -64.46
N PHE A 285 21.32 -13.72 -64.47
CA PHE A 285 20.31 -13.45 -63.45
C PHE A 285 20.81 -13.86 -62.05
N SER A 286 21.36 -15.08 -61.91
CA SER A 286 21.90 -15.56 -60.63
C SER A 286 23.02 -14.68 -60.09
N LEU A 287 23.93 -14.22 -60.94
CA LEU A 287 25.02 -13.32 -60.56
C LEU A 287 24.52 -11.96 -60.08
N LEU A 288 23.53 -11.40 -60.78
CA LEU A 288 22.88 -10.13 -60.39
C LEU A 288 22.13 -10.25 -59.07
N MET A 289 21.39 -11.35 -58.89
CA MET A 289 20.65 -11.66 -57.67
C MET A 289 21.60 -11.77 -56.47
N THR A 290 22.67 -12.55 -56.64
CA THR A 290 23.69 -12.78 -55.61
C THR A 290 24.47 -11.50 -55.28
N PHE A 291 24.79 -10.69 -56.29
CA PHE A 291 25.43 -9.39 -56.10
C PHE A 291 24.53 -8.43 -55.32
N THR A 292 23.24 -8.34 -55.67
CA THR A 292 22.27 -7.48 -54.98
C THR A 292 22.13 -7.88 -53.51
N PHE A 293 21.98 -9.18 -53.23
CA PHE A 293 21.98 -9.69 -51.86
C PHE A 293 23.29 -9.38 -51.11
N SER A 294 24.43 -9.52 -51.78
CA SER A 294 25.75 -9.25 -51.19
C SER A 294 25.92 -7.78 -50.82
N VAL A 295 25.40 -6.84 -51.62
CA VAL A 295 25.39 -5.40 -51.31
C VAL A 295 24.55 -5.13 -50.06
N VAL A 296 23.38 -5.76 -49.94
CA VAL A 296 22.52 -5.61 -48.75
C VAL A 296 23.23 -6.11 -47.49
N PHE A 297 23.84 -7.29 -47.56
CA PHE A 297 24.62 -7.85 -46.45
C PHE A 297 25.84 -6.99 -46.10
N LEU A 298 26.53 -6.43 -47.09
CA LEU A 298 27.64 -5.52 -46.88
C LEU A 298 27.20 -4.23 -46.18
N THR A 299 26.04 -3.69 -46.54
CA THR A 299 25.47 -2.49 -45.92
C THR A 299 25.15 -2.75 -44.44
N GLU A 300 24.54 -3.89 -44.12
CA GLU A 300 24.31 -4.32 -42.74
C GLU A 300 25.64 -4.51 -41.97
N ALA A 301 26.66 -5.06 -42.63
CA ALA A 301 27.98 -5.26 -42.05
C ALA A 301 28.74 -3.95 -41.80
N ILE A 302 28.66 -2.98 -42.71
CA ILE A 302 29.21 -1.61 -42.54
C ILE A 302 28.50 -0.91 -41.38
N GLY A 303 27.16 -0.98 -41.33
CA GLY A 303 26.39 -0.43 -40.22
C GLY A 303 26.74 -1.08 -38.86
N SER A 304 26.99 -2.39 -38.86
CA SER A 304 27.46 -3.13 -37.68
C SER A 304 28.89 -2.74 -37.28
N TYR A 305 29.77 -2.53 -38.26
CA TYR A 305 31.17 -2.13 -38.05
C TYR A 305 31.29 -0.73 -37.45
N LEU A 306 30.54 0.25 -37.96
CA LEU A 306 30.52 1.62 -37.44
C LEU A 306 30.06 1.68 -35.98
N LYS A 307 29.24 0.72 -35.53
CA LYS A 307 28.71 0.67 -34.16
C LYS A 307 29.55 -0.14 -33.19
N GLU A 308 30.04 -1.32 -33.59
CA GLU A 308 30.70 -2.26 -32.66
C GLU A 308 32.21 -2.40 -32.89
N LYS A 309 32.77 -1.74 -33.92
CA LYS A 309 34.17 -1.88 -34.37
C LYS A 309 34.64 -3.32 -34.66
N LYS A 310 33.71 -4.28 -34.77
CA LYS A 310 34.02 -5.68 -35.07
C LYS A 310 34.25 -5.87 -36.57
N LEU A 311 35.50 -6.15 -36.94
CA LEU A 311 35.96 -6.26 -38.34
C LEU A 311 35.54 -7.55 -39.06
N LYS A 312 35.26 -8.64 -38.33
CA LYS A 312 35.09 -9.97 -38.94
C LYS A 312 33.91 -10.05 -39.94
N LYS A 313 32.75 -9.48 -39.59
CA LYS A 313 31.55 -9.50 -40.46
C LYS A 313 31.74 -8.62 -41.70
N LEU A 314 32.38 -7.46 -41.53
CA LEU A 314 32.73 -6.53 -42.62
C LEU A 314 33.71 -7.17 -43.61
N PHE A 315 34.78 -7.80 -43.11
CA PHE A 315 35.79 -8.42 -43.97
C PHE A 315 35.19 -9.54 -44.83
N LEU A 316 34.35 -10.40 -44.23
CA LEU A 316 33.68 -11.48 -44.95
C LEU A 316 32.75 -10.94 -46.04
N SER A 317 31.92 -9.94 -45.73
CA SER A 317 31.00 -9.34 -46.72
C SER A 317 31.73 -8.60 -47.83
N SER A 318 32.82 -7.90 -47.51
CA SER A 318 33.63 -7.18 -48.51
C SER A 318 34.36 -8.15 -49.44
N ALA A 319 34.88 -9.27 -48.90
CA ALA A 319 35.53 -10.31 -49.69
C ALA A 319 34.56 -11.00 -50.66
N ILE A 320 33.32 -11.26 -50.23
CA ILE A 320 32.25 -11.80 -51.09
C ILE A 320 31.88 -10.81 -52.20
N LEU A 321 31.79 -9.51 -51.89
CA LEU A 321 31.48 -8.51 -52.90
C LEU A 321 32.62 -8.37 -53.93
N ALA A 322 33.86 -8.38 -53.47
CA ALA A 322 35.04 -8.32 -54.33
C ALA A 322 35.15 -9.55 -55.24
N SER A 323 34.86 -10.75 -54.71
CA SER A 323 34.85 -11.98 -55.53
C SER A 323 33.73 -11.98 -56.56
N MET A 324 32.55 -11.46 -56.22
CA MET A 324 31.43 -11.29 -57.16
C MET A 324 31.77 -10.29 -58.27
N LEU A 325 32.40 -9.16 -57.95
CA LEU A 325 32.90 -8.20 -58.94
C LEU A 325 33.96 -8.82 -59.86
N ALA A 326 34.90 -9.58 -59.30
CA ALA A 326 35.89 -10.30 -60.11
C ALA A 326 35.23 -11.33 -61.04
N LEU A 327 34.24 -12.09 -60.55
CA LEU A 327 33.47 -13.03 -61.36
C LEU A 327 32.70 -12.33 -62.47
N MET A 328 32.08 -11.18 -62.18
CA MET A 328 31.38 -10.37 -63.18
C MET A 328 32.28 -9.93 -64.33
N ILE A 329 33.58 -9.71 -64.09
CA ILE A 329 34.55 -9.32 -65.13
C ILE A 329 35.13 -10.54 -65.86
N ILE A 330 35.47 -11.60 -65.13
CA ILE A 330 36.20 -12.75 -65.68
C ILE A 330 35.29 -13.68 -66.49
N LEU A 331 34.05 -13.93 -66.05
CA LEU A 331 33.12 -14.84 -66.74
C LEU A 331 32.79 -14.40 -68.18
N PRO A 332 32.47 -13.12 -68.45
CA PRO A 332 32.26 -12.66 -69.82
C PRO A 332 33.49 -12.80 -70.71
N LEU A 333 34.70 -12.55 -70.19
CA LEU A 333 35.95 -12.68 -70.94
C LEU A 333 36.26 -14.14 -71.28
N TYR A 334 36.01 -15.05 -70.33
CA TYR A 334 36.17 -16.49 -70.56
C TYR A 334 35.20 -17.02 -71.61
N TYR A 335 33.91 -16.69 -71.51
CA TYR A 335 32.92 -17.12 -72.50
C TYR A 335 33.13 -16.48 -73.88
N GLN A 336 33.67 -15.25 -73.95
CA GLN A 336 34.10 -14.64 -75.21
C GLN A 336 35.27 -15.41 -75.85
N ALA A 337 36.32 -15.70 -75.08
CA ALA A 337 37.49 -16.44 -75.58
C ALA A 337 37.15 -17.87 -76.03
N VAL A 338 36.18 -18.52 -75.36
CA VAL A 338 35.69 -19.85 -75.74
C VAL A 338 34.76 -19.81 -76.96
N ALA A 339 34.05 -18.70 -77.20
CA ALA A 339 33.20 -18.53 -78.39
C ALA A 339 33.98 -18.13 -79.66
N GLU A 340 35.22 -17.66 -79.51
CA GLU A 340 36.15 -17.35 -80.61
C GLU A 340 37.06 -18.54 -81.03
N LEU A 341 37.00 -19.64 -80.28
CA LEU A 341 37.58 -20.96 -80.59
C LEU A 341 36.55 -21.85 -81.28
#